data_AF-A0AAD9P8U6-F1
#
_entry.id   AF-A0AAD9P8U6-F1
#
_cell.length_a   1.000
_cell.length_b   1.000
_cell.length_c   1.000
_cell.angle_alpha   90.00
_cell.angle_beta   90.00
_cell.angle_gamma   90.00
#
_symmetry.space_group_name_H-M   'P 1'
#
loop_
_entity.id
_entity.type
_entity.pdbx_description
1 polymer ?
#
loop_
_entity_poly.entity_id
_entity_poly.type
_entity_poly.pdbx_seq_one_letter_code
_entity_poly.pdbx_strand_id
1 'polypeptide(L)'
;MNQVERLREAIESNLTLTFATATAAASLALLYLSRSNRRADAERTSDSRGQAMEGPISLDNQTFEVEPGVWCSHLAPGGQLMRFLIPEVTTTYEAFRYGIQVSNNGPCLGSRTGPNLEYQWMTYQQVSDLHIHHVPVA
;
A
#
# COMPACT_ATOMS: atom_id res chain seq x y z
N MET A 1 20.24 -27.83 49.18
CA MET A 1 20.29 -26.86 48.08
C MET A 1 21.41 -25.88 48.38
N ASN A 2 22.49 -25.96 47.61
CA ASN A 2 23.73 -25.25 47.90
C ASN A 2 23.64 -23.79 47.42
N GLN A 3 24.39 -22.88 48.05
CA GLN A 3 24.33 -21.44 47.72
C GLN A 3 24.62 -21.15 46.24
N VAL A 4 25.43 -22.00 45.60
CA VAL A 4 25.75 -21.96 44.17
C VAL A 4 24.55 -22.32 43.28
N GLU A 5 23.70 -23.27 43.68
CA GLU A 5 22.51 -23.67 42.91
C GLU A 5 21.48 -22.55 42.87
N ARG A 6 21.24 -21.89 44.01
CA ARG A 6 20.33 -20.74 44.07
C ARG A 6 20.80 -19.58 43.21
N LEU A 7 22.11 -19.36 43.14
CA LEU A 7 22.69 -18.30 42.29
C LEU A 7 22.54 -18.63 40.81
N ARG A 8 22.67 -19.90 40.41
CA ARG A 8 22.44 -20.33 39.03
C ARG A 8 20.98 -20.16 38.61
N GLU A 9 20.04 -20.62 39.42
CA GLU A 9 18.60 -20.45 39.14
C GLU A 9 18.21 -18.95 39.06
N ALA A 10 18.77 -18.12 39.93
CA ALA A 10 18.57 -16.67 39.88
C ALA A 10 19.15 -16.02 38.61
N ILE A 11 20.28 -16.51 38.10
CA ILE A 11 20.88 -16.01 36.85
C ILE A 11 20.07 -16.47 35.64
N GLU A 12 19.66 -17.74 35.59
CA GLU A 12 18.86 -18.29 34.50
C GLU A 12 17.47 -17.65 34.41
N SER A 13 16.80 -17.43 35.56
CA SER A 13 15.51 -16.73 35.61
C SER A 13 15.61 -15.26 35.19
N ASN A 14 16.67 -14.55 35.58
CA ASN A 14 16.89 -13.18 35.10
C ASN A 14 17.18 -13.16 33.61
N LEU A 15 18.08 -14.02 33.10
CA LEU A 15 18.40 -14.09 31.67
C LEU A 15 17.15 -14.37 30.82
N THR A 16 16.33 -15.35 31.22
CA THR A 16 15.09 -15.69 30.52
C THR A 16 14.08 -14.53 30.52
N LEU A 17 13.97 -13.78 31.62
CA LEU A 17 13.13 -12.58 31.69
C LEU A 17 13.64 -11.46 30.76
N THR A 18 14.95 -11.23 30.70
CA THR A 18 15.53 -10.21 29.80
C THR A 18 15.34 -10.57 28.34
N PHE A 19 15.51 -11.85 27.96
CA PHE A 19 15.25 -12.28 26.59
C PHE A 19 13.78 -12.16 26.23
N ALA A 20 12.87 -12.60 27.10
CA ALA A 20 11.42 -12.53 26.84
C ALA A 20 10.92 -11.08 26.67
N THR A 21 11.41 -10.15 27.50
CA THR A 21 11.06 -8.72 27.40
C THR A 21 11.64 -8.08 26.13
N ALA A 22 12.86 -8.42 25.74
CA ALA A 22 13.46 -7.95 24.49
C ALA A 22 12.70 -8.45 23.25
N THR A 23 12.30 -9.72 23.24
CA THR A 23 11.49 -10.30 22.14
C THR A 23 10.13 -9.61 22.04
N ALA A 24 9.44 -9.39 23.17
CA ALA A 24 8.15 -8.70 23.20
C ALA A 24 8.26 -7.25 22.70
N ALA A 25 9.30 -6.52 23.11
CA ALA A 25 9.55 -5.15 22.65
C ALA A 25 9.83 -5.09 21.14
N ALA A 26 10.62 -6.03 20.61
CA ALA A 26 10.88 -6.12 19.17
C ALA A 26 9.59 -6.45 18.38
N SER A 27 8.75 -7.38 18.86
CA SER A 27 7.46 -7.70 18.24
C SER A 27 6.51 -6.51 18.25
N LEU A 28 6.46 -5.73 19.34
CA LEU A 28 5.66 -4.51 19.41
C LEU A 28 6.19 -3.42 18.47
N ALA A 29 7.51 -3.25 18.34
CA ALA A 29 8.12 -2.30 17.42
C ALA A 29 7.85 -2.68 15.96
N LEU A 30 7.97 -3.96 15.60
CA LEU A 30 7.61 -4.46 14.28
C LEU A 30 6.11 -4.30 13.99
N LEU A 31 5.25 -4.57 14.98
CA LEU A 31 3.82 -4.35 14.84
C LEU A 31 3.50 -2.86 14.67
N TYR A 32 4.15 -1.98 15.42
CA TYR A 32 4.00 -0.53 15.29
C TYR A 32 4.43 -0.05 13.90
N LEU A 33 5.59 -0.48 13.41
CA LEU A 33 6.06 -0.18 12.05
C LEU A 33 5.11 -0.74 10.99
N SER A 34 4.60 -1.95 11.16
CA SER A 34 3.62 -2.55 10.24
C SER A 34 2.28 -1.78 10.23
N ARG A 35 1.85 -1.24 11.38
CA ARG A 35 0.62 -0.44 11.49
C ARG A 35 0.83 0.97 10.93
N SER A 36 1.99 1.56 11.17
CA SER A 36 2.45 2.83 10.60
C SER A 36 2.43 2.77 9.06
N ASN A 37 3.07 1.75 8.49
CA ASN A 37 3.08 1.55 7.03
C ASN A 37 1.67 1.32 6.49
N ARG A 38 0.86 0.47 7.14
CA ARG A 38 -0.55 0.26 6.74
C ARG A 38 -1.40 1.53 6.79
N ARG A 39 -1.18 2.43 7.75
CA ARG A 39 -1.88 3.72 7.82
C ARG A 39 -1.46 4.66 6.68
N ALA A 40 -0.16 4.75 6.43
CA ALA A 40 0.38 5.53 5.32
C ALA A 40 -0.11 5.03 3.96
N ASP A 41 -0.22 3.71 3.78
CA ASP A 41 -0.75 3.10 2.54
C ASP A 41 -2.28 3.24 2.42
N ALA A 42 -3.01 3.24 3.54
CA ALA A 42 -4.45 3.46 3.56
C ALA A 42 -4.81 4.90 3.14
N GLU A 43 -4.09 5.92 3.61
CA GLU A 43 -4.26 7.29 3.13
C GLU A 43 -3.95 7.39 1.63
N ARG A 44 -2.92 6.69 1.16
CA ARG A 44 -2.45 6.67 -0.23
C ARG A 44 -3.43 6.06 -1.23
N THR A 45 -4.28 5.16 -0.76
CA THR A 45 -5.24 4.40 -1.59
C THR A 45 -6.68 4.69 -1.20
N SER A 46 -6.96 5.74 -0.43
CA SER A 46 -8.32 6.03 0.04
C SER A 46 -9.19 6.71 -1.03
N ASP A 47 -10.47 6.36 -1.06
CA ASP A 47 -11.48 7.03 -1.86
C ASP A 47 -11.77 8.44 -1.30
N SER A 48 -12.65 9.20 -1.98
CA SER A 48 -13.04 10.55 -1.54
C SER A 48 -13.72 10.60 -0.16
N ARG A 49 -14.03 9.45 0.45
CA ARG A 49 -14.61 9.29 1.79
C ARG A 49 -13.59 8.81 2.82
N GLY A 50 -12.31 8.67 2.45
CA GLY A 50 -11.24 8.20 3.33
C GLY A 50 -11.23 6.68 3.53
N GLN A 51 -11.98 5.92 2.73
CA GLN A 51 -11.99 4.45 2.80
C GLN A 51 -10.95 3.88 1.84
N ALA A 52 -10.13 2.94 2.30
CA ALA A 52 -9.18 2.25 1.42
C ALA A 52 -9.90 1.65 0.20
N MET A 53 -9.44 2.01 -1.00
CA MET A 53 -9.91 1.44 -2.25
C MET A 53 -9.42 0.00 -2.34
N GLU A 54 -10.34 -0.91 -2.59
CA GLU A 54 -9.98 -2.28 -2.91
C GLU A 54 -9.47 -2.33 -4.35
N GLY A 55 -8.22 -2.77 -4.52
CA GLY A 55 -7.67 -3.03 -5.84
C GLY A 55 -8.36 -4.22 -6.50
N PRO A 56 -8.24 -4.38 -7.83
CA PRO A 56 -8.82 -5.51 -8.57
C PRO A 56 -8.22 -6.87 -8.17
N ILE A 57 -7.11 -6.87 -7.41
CA ILE A 57 -6.43 -8.05 -6.92
C ILE A 57 -6.06 -7.85 -5.46
N SER A 58 -6.21 -8.92 -4.67
CA SER A 58 -5.67 -8.98 -3.31
C SER A 58 -4.14 -8.89 -3.33
N LEU A 59 -3.57 -8.05 -2.46
CA LEU A 59 -2.12 -7.93 -2.30
C LEU A 59 -1.49 -9.20 -1.72
N ASP A 60 -2.24 -9.95 -0.91
CA ASP A 60 -1.77 -11.20 -0.30
C ASP A 60 -1.85 -12.38 -1.27
N ASN A 61 -2.48 -12.19 -2.44
CA ASN A 61 -2.70 -13.23 -3.43
C ASN A 61 -2.60 -12.65 -4.85
N GLN A 62 -1.45 -12.06 -5.20
CA GLN A 62 -1.26 -11.41 -6.50
C GLN A 62 -1.08 -12.41 -7.66
N THR A 63 -0.64 -13.62 -7.36
CA THR A 63 -0.41 -14.69 -8.32
C THR A 63 -1.07 -15.99 -7.86
N PHE A 64 -1.37 -16.86 -8.80
CA PHE A 64 -1.87 -18.21 -8.52
C PHE A 64 -1.07 -19.23 -9.33
N GLU A 65 -0.93 -20.43 -8.79
CA GLU A 65 -0.23 -21.52 -9.45
C GLU A 65 -1.17 -22.19 -10.48
N VAL A 66 -0.73 -22.26 -11.73
CA VAL A 66 -1.48 -22.91 -12.83
C VAL A 66 -1.03 -24.36 -13.00
N GLU A 67 0.29 -24.57 -12.95
CA GLU A 67 0.96 -25.86 -13.00
C GLU A 67 2.09 -25.86 -11.96
N PRO A 68 2.61 -27.03 -11.53
CA PRO A 68 3.68 -27.09 -10.54
C PRO A 68 4.89 -26.23 -10.92
N GLY A 69 5.14 -25.17 -10.15
CA GLY A 69 6.22 -24.21 -10.39
C GLY A 69 5.91 -23.11 -11.42
N VAL A 70 4.70 -23.08 -11.99
CA VAL A 70 4.27 -22.08 -12.98
C VAL A 70 3.21 -21.17 -12.36
N TRP A 71 3.57 -19.90 -12.17
CA TRP A 71 2.73 -18.90 -11.53
C TRP A 71 2.20 -17.91 -12.56
N CYS A 72 0.91 -17.58 -12.46
CA CYS A 72 0.27 -16.61 -13.33
C CYS A 72 -0.35 -15.48 -12.50
N SER A 73 -0.42 -14.28 -13.10
CA SER A 73 -1.12 -13.15 -12.50
C SER A 73 -2.64 -13.38 -12.59
N HIS A 74 -3.38 -12.94 -11.57
CA HIS A 74 -4.84 -12.86 -11.64
C HIS A 74 -5.36 -11.97 -12.78
N LEU A 75 -4.52 -11.08 -13.34
CA LEU A 75 -4.84 -10.27 -14.53
C LEU A 75 -4.56 -10.97 -15.86
N ALA A 76 -4.10 -12.23 -15.82
CA ALA A 76 -3.82 -13.02 -17.01
C ALA A 76 -4.47 -14.41 -16.95
N PRO A 77 -5.77 -14.54 -16.65
CA PRO A 77 -6.41 -15.83 -16.50
C PRO A 77 -6.28 -16.64 -17.80
N GLY A 78 -5.85 -17.91 -17.68
CA GLY A 78 -5.64 -18.78 -18.84
C GLY A 78 -4.48 -18.33 -19.77
N GLY A 79 -3.56 -17.51 -19.28
CA GLY A 79 -2.39 -17.04 -20.05
C GLY A 79 -2.68 -15.88 -21.00
N GLN A 80 -3.91 -15.34 -21.01
CA GLN A 80 -4.25 -14.19 -21.83
C GLN A 80 -4.15 -12.90 -21.02
N LEU A 81 -3.29 -11.97 -21.45
CA LEU A 81 -3.15 -10.66 -20.81
C LEU A 81 -4.45 -9.86 -20.92
N MET A 82 -4.92 -9.33 -19.79
CA MET A 82 -6.00 -8.35 -19.75
C MET A 82 -5.59 -7.08 -20.52
N ARG A 83 -6.39 -6.70 -21.53
CA ARG A 83 -6.13 -5.54 -22.37
C ARG A 83 -6.72 -4.25 -21.82
N PHE A 84 -7.88 -4.33 -21.20
CA PHE A 84 -8.61 -3.19 -20.65
C PHE A 84 -9.06 -3.53 -19.23
N LEU A 85 -8.77 -2.66 -18.27
CA LEU A 85 -9.26 -2.80 -16.89
C LEU A 85 -10.73 -2.42 -16.79
N ILE A 86 -11.15 -1.43 -17.58
CA ILE A 86 -12.53 -0.97 -17.74
C ILE A 86 -12.83 -1.06 -19.24
N PRO A 87 -13.82 -1.85 -19.69
CA PRO A 87 -14.06 -2.11 -21.11
C PRO A 87 -14.25 -0.83 -21.96
N GLU A 88 -14.85 0.20 -21.38
CA GLU A 88 -15.16 1.47 -22.03
C GLU A 88 -13.97 2.45 -22.04
N VAL A 89 -12.89 2.13 -21.31
CA VAL A 89 -11.69 2.96 -21.22
C VAL A 89 -10.57 2.31 -22.01
N THR A 90 -10.33 2.83 -23.21
CA THR A 90 -9.36 2.27 -24.15
C THR A 90 -8.10 3.10 -24.26
N THR A 91 -8.16 4.37 -23.86
CA THR A 91 -7.01 5.29 -23.88
C THR A 91 -6.71 5.86 -22.50
N THR A 92 -5.45 6.27 -22.29
CA THR A 92 -5.04 6.96 -21.05
C THR A 92 -5.82 8.26 -20.84
N TYR A 93 -6.21 8.95 -21.92
CA TYR A 93 -7.02 10.16 -21.81
C TYR A 93 -8.44 9.84 -21.34
N GLU A 94 -9.08 8.80 -21.88
CA GLU A 94 -10.38 8.32 -21.38
C GLU A 94 -10.30 7.91 -19.91
N ALA A 95 -9.21 7.27 -19.48
CA ALA A 95 -9.00 6.92 -18.07
C ALA A 95 -8.95 8.16 -17.18
N PHE A 96 -8.27 9.21 -17.63
CA PHE A 96 -8.22 10.50 -16.93
C PHE A 96 -9.60 11.15 -16.84
N ARG A 97 -10.36 11.17 -17.96
CA ARG A 97 -11.72 11.72 -17.99
C ARG A 97 -12.69 10.92 -17.12
N TYR A 98 -12.57 9.61 -17.12
CA TYR A 98 -13.33 8.72 -16.24
C TYR A 98 -13.00 8.97 -14.77
N GLY A 99 -11.72 9.20 -14.44
CA GLY A 99 -11.28 9.58 -13.10
C GLY A 99 -11.92 10.86 -12.57
N ILE A 100 -12.13 11.89 -13.42
CA ILE A 100 -12.89 13.10 -13.04
C ILE A 100 -14.30 12.73 -12.55
N GLN A 101 -14.98 11.85 -13.29
CA GLN A 101 -16.37 11.46 -13.04
C GLN A 101 -16.51 10.62 -11.76
N VAL A 102 -15.69 9.57 -11.62
CA VAL A 102 -15.79 8.63 -10.50
C VAL A 102 -15.33 9.25 -9.18
N SER A 103 -14.30 10.10 -9.21
CA SER A 103 -13.78 10.74 -8.00
C SER A 103 -14.59 11.96 -7.53
N ASN A 104 -15.54 12.43 -8.35
CA ASN A 104 -16.23 13.71 -8.15
C ASN A 104 -15.25 14.89 -7.99
N ASN A 105 -14.31 15.00 -8.94
CA ASN A 105 -13.20 15.98 -8.91
C ASN A 105 -12.29 15.85 -7.66
N GLY A 106 -12.00 14.61 -7.25
CA GLY A 106 -11.12 14.32 -6.13
C GLY A 106 -9.63 14.57 -6.43
N PRO A 107 -8.74 14.23 -5.48
CA PRO A 107 -7.29 14.24 -5.67
C PRO A 107 -6.86 13.39 -6.90
N CYS A 108 -5.99 13.96 -7.74
CA CYS A 108 -5.48 13.32 -8.95
C CYS A 108 -3.95 13.18 -8.95
N LEU A 109 -3.22 14.25 -8.62
CA LEU A 109 -1.75 14.25 -8.65
C LEU A 109 -1.19 14.74 -7.31
N GLY A 110 -0.47 13.86 -6.62
CA GLY A 110 0.18 14.16 -5.35
C GLY A 110 1.68 14.44 -5.54
N SER A 111 2.20 15.46 -4.87
CA SER A 111 3.63 15.76 -4.83
C SER A 111 4.11 16.02 -3.40
N ARG A 112 5.40 15.78 -3.13
CA ARG A 112 6.04 16.15 -1.87
C ARG A 112 7.37 16.82 -2.14
N THR A 113 7.64 17.91 -1.44
CA THR A 113 8.84 18.75 -1.67
C THR A 113 10.05 18.28 -0.86
N GLY A 114 9.84 17.46 0.18
CA GLY A 114 10.91 17.01 1.06
C GLY A 114 10.57 15.73 1.85
N PRO A 115 11.58 15.17 2.56
CA PRO A 115 11.37 14.03 3.44
C PRO A 115 10.49 14.45 4.64
N ASN A 116 9.59 13.55 5.06
CA ASN A 116 8.64 13.74 6.17
C ASN A 116 7.61 14.88 5.99
N LEU A 117 7.48 15.47 4.80
CA LEU A 117 6.39 16.39 4.49
C LEU A 117 5.18 15.63 3.94
N GLU A 118 4.00 16.13 4.27
CA GLU A 118 2.73 15.62 3.72
C GLU A 118 2.65 15.85 2.21
N TYR A 119 1.92 14.96 1.53
CA TYR A 119 1.66 15.10 0.11
C TYR A 119 0.67 16.25 -0.13
N GLN A 120 1.01 17.13 -1.07
CA GLN A 120 0.11 18.12 -1.61
C GLN A 120 -0.56 17.55 -2.84
N TRP A 121 -1.90 17.60 -2.88
CA TRP A 121 -2.69 17.01 -3.94
C TRP A 121 -3.32 18.08 -4.84
N MET A 122 -3.26 17.88 -6.15
CA MET A 122 -4.04 18.62 -7.14
C MET A 122 -5.26 17.80 -7.54
N THR A 123 -6.39 18.47 -7.71
CA THR A 123 -7.64 17.85 -8.19
C THR A 123 -7.57 17.49 -9.67
N TYR A 124 -8.43 16.59 -10.12
CA TYR A 124 -8.50 16.24 -11.54
C TYR A 124 -8.79 17.46 -12.44
N GLN A 125 -9.65 18.39 -12.01
CA GLN A 125 -9.97 19.58 -12.80
C GLN A 125 -8.77 20.51 -12.92
N GLN A 126 -8.02 20.75 -11.83
CA GLN A 126 -6.78 21.53 -11.89
C GLN A 126 -5.77 20.93 -12.87
N VAL A 127 -5.63 19.60 -12.89
CA VAL A 127 -4.75 18.90 -13.86
C VAL A 127 -5.26 19.05 -15.30
N SER A 128 -6.58 18.97 -15.50
CA SER A 128 -7.22 19.15 -16.81
C SER A 128 -7.01 20.56 -17.34
N ASP A 129 -7.15 21.57 -16.48
CA ASP A 129 -7.02 22.97 -16.86
C ASP A 129 -5.57 23.30 -17.24
N LEU A 130 -4.59 22.75 -16.51
CA LEU A 130 -3.17 22.85 -16.87
C LEU A 130 -2.87 22.28 -18.27
N HIS A 131 -3.52 21.18 -18.65
CA HIS A 131 -3.35 20.60 -19.99
C HIS A 131 -3.88 21.52 -21.10
N ILE A 132 -5.03 22.16 -20.90
CA ILE A 132 -5.68 23.02 -21.90
C ILE A 132 -4.83 24.26 -22.22
N HIS A 133 -4.05 24.77 -21.25
CA HIS A 133 -3.20 25.94 -21.47
C HIS A 133 -1.94 25.68 -22.31
N HIS A 134 -1.58 24.41 -22.58
CA HIS A 134 -0.38 24.06 -23.34
C HIS A 134 -0.64 23.41 -24.70
N VAL A 135 -1.90 23.15 -25.06
CA VAL A 135 -2.27 22.68 -26.40
C VAL A 135 -2.76 23.88 -27.21
N PRO A 136 -1.98 24.41 -28.17
CA PRO A 136 -2.50 25.43 -29.07
C PRO A 136 -3.68 24.83 -29.83
N VAL A 137 -4.83 25.50 -29.72
CA VAL A 137 -6.01 25.21 -30.56
C VAL A 137 -5.58 25.50 -32.00
N ALA A 138 -5.51 24.45 -32.83
CA ALA A 138 -5.24 24.53 -34.26
C ALA A 138 -6.49 24.93 -35.04
#